data_AF-A0A7C2N1U2-F1
#
_entry.id   AF-A0A7C2N1U2-F1
#
_cell.length_a   1.000
_cell.length_b   1.000
_cell.length_c   1.000
_cell.angle_alpha   90.00
_cell.angle_beta   90.00
_cell.angle_gamma   90.00
#
_symmetry.space_group_name_H-M   'P 1'
#
loop_
_entity.id
_entity.type
_entity.pdbx_description
1 polymer ?
#
loop_
_entity_poly.entity_id
_entity_poly.type
_entity_poly.pdbx_seq_one_letter_code
_entity_poly.pdbx_strand_id
1 'polypeptide(L)' 'MSKEKPSKTEDEYFAREDAEKLKRLKEKLKAEVIEEQKQNIKGICFMKCPKCGGDLNEVLFRGIKIDRC' A
#
# COMPACT_ATOMS: atom_id res chain seq x y z
N MET A 1 32.69 28.68 33.47
CA MET A 1 31.51 28.81 32.58
C MET A 1 31.84 28.12 31.27
N SER A 2 31.50 26.83 31.19
CA SER A 2 31.83 25.98 30.05
C SER A 2 30.99 26.44 28.85
N LYS A 3 31.63 27.08 27.86
CA LYS A 3 30.99 27.45 26.60
C LYS A 3 30.47 26.17 25.94
N GLU A 4 29.19 25.92 26.05
CA GLU A 4 28.51 24.90 25.27
C GLU A 4 28.71 25.25 23.80
N LYS A 5 29.36 24.35 23.07
CA LYS A 5 29.67 24.54 21.66
C LYS A 5 28.34 24.49 20.88
N PRO A 6 28.04 25.48 20.03
CA PRO A 6 26.79 25.56 19.28
C PRO A 6 26.56 24.36 18.33
N SER A 7 27.60 23.58 18.04
CA SER A 7 27.53 22.38 17.21
C SER A 7 26.60 21.29 17.77
N LYS A 8 26.52 21.13 19.11
CA LYS A 8 25.65 20.09 19.71
C LYS A 8 24.16 20.34 19.45
N THR A 9 23.75 21.60 19.48
CA THR A 9 22.36 22.00 19.22
C THR A 9 21.97 21.86 17.75
N GLU A 10 22.91 22.06 16.84
CA GLU A 10 22.70 21.86 15.40
C GLU A 10 22.61 20.36 15.07
N ASP A 11 23.50 19.54 15.62
CA ASP A 11 23.48 18.08 15.43
C ASP A 11 22.16 17.45 15.89
N GLU A 12 21.62 17.87 17.05
CA GLU A 12 20.32 17.42 17.55
C GLU A 12 19.13 17.93 16.71
N TYR A 13 19.26 19.10 16.08
CA TYR A 13 18.25 19.62 15.15
C TYR A 13 18.21 18.78 13.88
N PHE A 14 19.36 18.51 13.25
CA PHE A 14 19.45 17.70 12.04
C PHE A 14 19.03 16.25 12.30
N ALA A 15 19.42 15.66 13.43
CA ALA A 15 18.99 14.30 13.79
C ALA A 15 17.46 14.18 13.92
N ARG A 16 16.78 15.20 14.47
CA ARG A 16 15.31 15.23 14.56
C ARG A 16 14.66 15.40 13.19
N GLU A 17 15.16 16.32 12.36
CA GLU A 17 14.64 16.49 11.00
C GLU A 17 14.81 15.23 10.15
N ASP A 18 15.97 14.59 10.21
CA ASP A 18 16.25 13.39 9.42
C ASP A 18 15.40 12.21 9.90
N ALA A 19 15.20 12.07 11.20
CA ALA A 19 14.27 11.08 11.74
C ALA A 19 12.83 11.32 11.24
N GLU A 20 12.39 12.58 11.14
CA GLU A 20 11.07 12.93 10.61
C GLU A 20 10.97 12.66 9.10
N LYS A 21 11.98 13.06 8.32
CA LYS A 21 12.07 12.77 6.88
C LYS A 21 12.02 11.26 6.63
N LEU A 22 12.78 10.48 7.39
CA LEU A 22 12.77 9.01 7.31
C LEU A 22 11.41 8.41 7.68
N LYS A 23 10.72 8.93 8.71
CA LYS A 23 9.36 8.50 9.05
C LYS A 23 8.39 8.75 7.89
N ARG A 24 8.39 9.97 7.34
CA ARG A 24 7.54 10.33 6.19
C ARG A 24 7.82 9.45 4.97
N LEU A 25 9.09 9.15 4.67
CA LEU A 25 9.45 8.24 3.57
C LEU A 25 8.94 6.81 3.81
N LYS A 26 9.08 6.29 5.05
CA LYS A 26 8.55 4.97 5.41
C LYS A 26 7.03 4.90 5.30
N GLU A 27 6.32 5.95 5.69
CA GLU A 27 4.86 6.03 5.57
C GLU A 27 4.41 6.05 4.10
N LYS A 28 5.09 6.82 3.25
CA LYS A 28 4.84 6.84 1.80
C LYS A 28 5.04 5.45 1.17
N LEU A 29 6.18 4.82 1.43
CA LEU A 29 6.48 3.46 0.95
C LEU A 29 5.42 2.44 1.41
N LYS A 30 4.98 2.53 2.68
CA LYS A 30 3.90 1.66 3.17
C LYS A 30 2.59 1.89 2.42
N ALA A 31 2.22 3.15 2.17
CA ALA A 31 1.00 3.47 1.43
C ALA A 31 1.06 2.94 -0.01
N GLU A 32 2.20 3.11 -0.68
CA GLU A 32 2.43 2.60 -2.04
C GLU A 32 2.32 1.08 -2.10
N VAL A 33 2.97 0.36 -1.18
CA VAL A 33 2.89 -1.11 -1.10
C VAL A 33 1.45 -1.58 -0.85
N ILE A 34 0.69 -0.90 0.01
CA ILE A 34 -0.71 -1.26 0.28
C ILE A 34 -1.57 -1.06 -0.97
N GLU A 35 -1.39 0.04 -1.69
CA GLU A 35 -2.14 0.28 -2.93
C GLU A 35 -1.78 -0.72 -4.03
N GLU A 36 -0.49 -1.05 -4.19
CA GLU A 36 -0.04 -2.08 -5.11
C GLU A 36 -0.66 -3.46 -4.78
N GLN A 37 -0.64 -3.85 -3.50
CA GLN A 37 -1.27 -5.09 -3.05
C GLN A 37 -2.78 -5.12 -3.35
N LYS A 38 -3.49 -4.02 -3.09
CA LYS A 38 -4.91 -3.92 -3.43
C LYS A 38 -5.15 -4.05 -4.92
N GLN A 39 -4.34 -3.42 -5.76
CA GLN A 39 -4.45 -3.52 -7.22
C GLN A 39 -4.20 -4.94 -7.70
N ASN A 40 -3.18 -5.61 -7.16
CA ASN A 40 -2.86 -7.00 -7.48
C ASN A 40 -4.00 -7.94 -7.09
N ILE A 41 -4.55 -7.81 -5.87
CA ILE A 41 -5.68 -8.61 -5.41
C ILE A 41 -6.92 -8.35 -6.29
N LYS A 42 -7.21 -7.09 -6.63
CA LYS A 42 -8.31 -6.77 -7.53
C LYS A 42 -8.14 -7.44 -8.90
N GLY A 43 -6.92 -7.45 -9.44
CA GLY A 43 -6.61 -8.13 -10.70
C GLY A 43 -6.80 -9.65 -10.60
N ILE A 44 -6.33 -10.27 -9.52
CA ILE A 44 -6.48 -11.72 -9.29
C ILE A 44 -7.96 -12.10 -9.11
N CYS A 45 -8.73 -11.31 -8.36
CA CYS A 45 -10.14 -11.57 -8.09
C CYS A 45 -11.06 -11.16 -9.25
N PHE A 46 -10.54 -10.47 -10.27
CA PHE A 46 -11.32 -10.07 -11.43
C PHE A 46 -11.78 -11.32 -12.20
N MET A 47 -13.10 -11.44 -12.43
CA MET A 47 -13.71 -12.60 -13.08
C MET A 47 -13.37 -13.96 -12.42
N LYS A 48 -13.09 -13.97 -11.11
CA LYS A 48 -12.94 -15.21 -10.33
C LYS A 48 -14.09 -15.40 -9.35
N CYS A 49 -14.51 -16.64 -9.17
CA CYS A 49 -15.56 -17.00 -8.23
C CYS A 49 -15.07 -16.82 -6.78
N PRO A 50 -15.77 -16.04 -5.94
CA PRO A 50 -15.38 -15.83 -4.54
C PRO A 50 -15.54 -17.10 -3.68
N LYS A 51 -16.21 -18.14 -4.19
CA LYS A 51 -16.46 -19.39 -3.46
C LYS A 51 -15.39 -20.45 -3.68
N CYS A 52 -14.93 -20.63 -4.92
CA CYS A 52 -14.01 -21.71 -5.30
C CYS A 52 -12.74 -21.24 -6.03
N GLY A 53 -12.64 -19.95 -6.41
CA GLY A 53 -11.49 -19.42 -7.14
C GLY A 53 -11.42 -19.75 -8.63
N GLY A 54 -12.43 -20.44 -9.19
CA GLY A 54 -12.53 -20.73 -10.62
C GLY A 54 -12.87 -19.50 -11.48
N ASP A 55 -12.64 -19.58 -12.78
CA ASP A 55 -13.00 -18.54 -13.75
C ASP A 55 -14.52 -18.41 -13.91
N LEU A 56 -15.03 -17.19 -13.80
CA LEU A 56 -16.43 -16.86 -14.09
C LEU A 56 -16.60 -16.66 -15.60
N ASN A 57 -17.56 -17.36 -16.19
CA ASN A 57 -17.93 -17.22 -17.58
C ASN A 57 -19.39 -16.78 -17.70
N GLU A 58 -19.67 -15.78 -18.54
CA GLU A 58 -21.03 -15.34 -18.83
C GLU A 58 -21.72 -16.38 -19.72
N VAL A 59 -22.81 -16.97 -19.23
CA VAL A 59 -23.65 -17.92 -19.97
C VAL A 59 -25.07 -17.41 -20.12
N LEU A 60 -25.66 -17.60 -21.29
CA LEU A 60 -27.06 -17.27 -21.55
C LEU A 60 -27.95 -18.41 -21.05
N PHE A 61 -28.64 -18.15 -19.94
CA PHE A 61 -29.63 -19.07 -19.38
C PHE A 61 -31.03 -18.48 -19.51
N ARG A 62 -31.87 -19.12 -20.34
CA ARG A 62 -33.28 -18.71 -20.56
C ARG A 62 -33.44 -17.23 -20.97
N GLY A 63 -32.50 -16.71 -21.76
CA GLY A 63 -32.49 -15.32 -22.21
C GLY A 63 -31.85 -14.33 -21.23
N ILE A 64 -31.36 -14.79 -20.08
CA ILE A 64 -30.67 -13.98 -19.06
C ILE A 64 -29.21 -14.38 -19.02
N LYS A 65 -28.31 -13.40 -19.02
CA LYS A 65 -26.87 -13.61 -18.83
C LYS A 65 -26.61 -13.85 -17.34
N ILE A 66 -26.02 -15.01 -17.03
CA ILE A 66 -25.61 -15.38 -15.67
C ILE A 66 -24.13 -15.73 -15.70
N ASP A 67 -23.40 -15.37 -14.66
CA ASP A 67 -22.00 -15.78 -14.52
C ASP A 67 -21.93 -17.14 -13.83
N ARG A 68 -21.31 -18.10 -14.50
CA ARG A 68 -21.12 -19.46 -14.00
C ARG A 68 -19.62 -19.75 -13.83
N CYS A 69 -19.25 -20.22 -12.64
CA CYS A 69 -17.93 -20.74 -12.34
C CYS A 69 -17.83 -22.25 -12.59
#